data_AF-A0A928QA90-F1
#
_entry.id   AF-A0A928QA90-F1
#
_cell.length_a   1.000
_cell.length_b   1.000
_cell.length_c   1.000
_cell.angle_alpha   90.00
_cell.angle_beta   90.00
_cell.angle_gamma   90.00
#
_symmetry.space_group_name_H-M   'P 1'
#
loop_
_entity.id
_entity.type
_entity.pdbx_description
1 polymer ?
#
loop_
_entity_poly.entity_id
_entity_poly.type
_entity_poly.pdbx_seq_one_letter_code
_entity_poly.pdbx_strand_id
1 'polypeptide(L)'
;MMLGIWGQSGYGKTTMMSEIAKGYAALGHCIVIFDSGSSFTNNSLKYFYNDEFINENINIIDLGKDDFPVDIFKVNDEYDDITRENILFDLLLAGVREFTIPQTNALKNALSQVIKFNRNGEQILPIDIINEIDSADCNEDVKSGLKNRLQPLMRAIIKCGMENRNWKEYMSTAKPITIIRTCNNSGEKGNAIFDILIASLFNAQYEDSSVALDIFVDELQNQNCSENNLKGAWYYGNKEERKTLNVGAHRI
;
A
#
# COMPACT_ATOMS: atom_id res chain seq x y z
N MET A 1 -7.43 14.73 6.42
CA MET A 1 -6.60 15.93 6.65
C MET A 1 -5.15 15.50 6.60
N MET A 2 -4.26 16.22 5.92
CA MET A 2 -2.83 15.86 5.85
C MET A 2 -2.02 16.78 6.77
N LEU A 3 -1.16 16.19 7.60
CA LEU A 3 -0.24 16.92 8.47
C LEU A 3 1.20 16.57 8.09
N GLY A 4 1.98 17.59 7.74
CA GLY A 4 3.43 17.45 7.55
C GLY A 4 4.19 17.79 8.81
N ILE A 5 5.02 16.87 9.32
CA ILE A 5 5.90 17.09 10.47
C ILE A 5 7.34 17.21 9.96
N TRP A 6 7.90 18.42 10.01
CA TRP A 6 9.22 18.72 9.45
C TRP A 6 10.19 19.13 10.56
N GLY A 7 11.47 18.73 10.42
CA GLY A 7 12.51 19.05 11.38
C GLY A 7 13.76 18.21 11.15
N GLN A 8 14.90 18.70 11.63
CA GLN A 8 16.16 17.94 11.56
C GLN A 8 16.09 16.65 12.42
N SER A 9 17.04 15.75 12.23
CA SER A 9 17.15 14.56 13.07
C SER A 9 17.32 14.95 14.55
N GLY A 10 16.60 14.29 15.45
CA GLY A 10 16.61 14.59 16.89
C GLY A 10 15.65 15.68 17.36
N TYR A 11 14.89 16.34 16.47
CA TYR A 11 13.97 17.44 16.83
C TYR A 11 12.57 16.98 17.28
N GLY A 12 12.43 15.73 17.72
CA GLY A 12 11.17 15.22 18.29
C GLY A 12 10.06 14.91 17.29
N LYS A 13 10.36 14.76 15.98
CA LYS A 13 9.36 14.37 14.97
C LYS A 13 8.62 13.07 15.34
N THR A 14 9.39 12.05 15.69
CA THR A 14 8.86 10.75 16.14
C THR A 14 8.03 10.89 17.40
N THR A 15 8.47 11.70 18.38
CA THR A 15 7.70 11.97 19.60
C THR A 15 6.34 12.58 19.29
N MET A 16 6.31 13.61 18.44
CA MET A 16 5.06 14.25 18.02
C MET A 16 4.16 13.26 17.28
N MET A 17 4.72 12.47 16.37
CA MET A 17 3.98 11.43 15.66
C MET A 17 3.37 10.40 16.60
N SER A 18 4.12 9.92 17.59
CA SER A 18 3.67 8.99 18.62
C SER A 18 2.52 9.54 19.46
N GLU A 19 2.60 10.80 19.91
CA GLU A 19 1.51 11.41 20.70
C GLU A 19 0.24 11.58 19.88
N ILE A 20 0.36 11.98 18.61
CA ILE A 20 -0.78 12.12 17.70
C ILE A 20 -1.42 10.73 17.43
N ALA A 21 -0.61 9.71 17.14
CA ALA A 21 -1.09 8.34 16.93
C ALA A 21 -1.85 7.81 18.14
N LYS A 22 -1.33 8.04 19.35
CA LYS A 22 -2.00 7.68 20.61
C LYS A 22 -3.33 8.41 20.78
N GLY A 23 -3.36 9.71 20.47
CA GLY A 23 -4.58 10.51 20.53
C GLY A 23 -5.68 9.99 19.61
N TYR A 24 -5.36 9.69 18.35
CA TYR A 24 -6.34 9.13 17.41
C TYR A 24 -6.75 7.70 17.76
N ALA A 25 -5.83 6.86 18.23
CA ALA A 25 -6.15 5.53 18.72
C ALA A 25 -7.17 5.59 19.88
N ALA A 26 -7.03 6.56 20.80
CA ALA A 26 -7.99 6.78 21.89
C ALA A 26 -9.37 7.24 21.41
N LEU A 27 -9.47 7.79 20.20
CA LEU A 27 -10.74 8.15 19.54
C LEU A 27 -11.34 6.97 18.75
N GLY A 28 -10.73 5.79 18.79
CA GLY A 28 -11.19 4.60 18.08
C GLY A 28 -10.75 4.52 16.62
N HIS A 29 -9.78 5.33 16.20
CA HIS A 29 -9.22 5.24 14.86
C HIS A 29 -8.26 4.04 14.77
N CYS A 30 -8.19 3.42 13.61
CA CYS A 30 -7.14 2.48 13.26
C CYS A 30 -5.92 3.25 12.75
N ILE A 31 -4.75 2.94 13.30
CA ILE A 31 -3.50 3.64 12.99
C ILE A 31 -2.53 2.67 12.33
N VAL A 32 -1.97 3.05 11.18
CA VAL A 32 -0.87 2.32 10.53
C VAL A 32 0.35 3.23 10.41
N ILE A 33 1.48 2.82 11.00
CA ILE A 33 2.74 3.55 10.99
C ILE A 33 3.76 2.79 10.14
N PHE A 34 4.28 3.43 9.10
CA PHE A 34 5.36 2.93 8.26
C PHE A 34 6.70 3.44 8.78
N ASP A 35 7.45 2.60 9.48
CA ASP A 35 8.73 2.91 10.11
C ASP A 35 9.90 2.45 9.23
N SER A 36 10.41 3.38 8.42
CA SER A 36 11.59 3.17 7.57
C SER A 36 12.91 3.45 8.31
N GLY A 37 12.87 4.23 9.39
CA GLY A 37 14.05 4.72 10.12
C GLY A 37 14.46 3.89 11.35
N SER A 38 13.75 2.80 11.66
CA SER A 38 13.85 2.10 12.96
C SER A 38 13.57 3.02 14.15
N SER A 39 12.74 4.03 13.94
CA SER A 39 12.27 4.97 14.96
C SER A 39 11.32 4.30 15.96
N PHE A 40 10.68 3.19 15.57
CA PHE A 40 9.63 2.51 16.34
C PHE A 40 10.01 1.07 16.73
N THR A 41 11.24 0.86 17.20
CA THR A 41 11.60 -0.43 17.84
C THR A 41 10.90 -0.59 19.20
N ASN A 42 10.78 -1.83 19.69
CA ASN A 42 10.27 -2.10 21.05
C ASN A 42 10.99 -1.28 22.13
N ASN A 43 12.30 -1.08 22.01
CA ASN A 43 13.06 -0.26 22.95
C ASN A 43 12.76 1.23 22.77
N SER A 44 12.63 1.68 21.51
CA SER A 44 12.31 3.08 21.20
C SER A 44 10.91 3.46 21.70
N LEU A 45 9.94 2.56 21.58
CA LEU A 45 8.56 2.79 22.03
C LEU A 45 8.45 3.06 23.53
N LYS A 46 9.33 2.49 24.35
CA LYS A 46 9.36 2.72 25.80
C LYS A 46 9.72 4.15 26.19
N TYR A 47 10.27 4.96 25.27
CA TYR A 47 10.47 6.39 25.49
C TYR A 47 9.19 7.21 25.35
N PHE A 48 8.16 6.65 24.69
CA PHE A 48 6.90 7.34 24.40
C PHE A 48 5.72 6.75 25.19
N TYR A 49 5.77 5.44 25.46
CA TYR A 49 4.67 4.68 26.03
C TYR A 49 5.14 3.79 27.17
N ASN A 50 4.23 3.48 28.09
CA ASN A 50 4.45 2.46 29.12
C ASN A 50 4.24 1.05 28.53
N ASP A 51 4.73 0.02 29.22
CA ASP A 51 4.67 -1.37 28.74
C ASP A 51 3.23 -1.87 28.56
N GLU A 52 2.30 -1.45 29.43
CA GLU A 52 0.87 -1.78 29.35
C GLU A 52 0.27 -1.28 28.02
N PHE A 53 0.48 0.00 27.69
CA PHE A 53 -0.03 0.59 26.45
C PHE A 53 0.56 -0.10 25.23
N ILE A 54 1.87 -0.38 25.21
CA ILE A 54 2.52 -1.08 24.09
C ILE A 54 1.89 -2.46 23.91
N ASN A 55 1.74 -3.22 24.99
CA ASN A 55 1.22 -4.58 24.94
C ASN A 55 -0.26 -4.65 24.54
N GLU A 56 -1.07 -3.68 24.92
CA GLU A 56 -2.50 -3.67 24.63
C GLU A 56 -2.82 -3.05 23.26
N ASN A 57 -2.08 -2.00 22.87
CA ASN A 57 -2.50 -1.13 21.77
C ASN A 57 -1.61 -1.23 20.53
N ILE A 58 -0.40 -1.78 20.64
CA ILE A 58 0.58 -1.77 19.55
C ILE A 58 0.83 -3.20 19.04
N ASN A 59 0.69 -3.36 17.72
CA ASN A 59 1.18 -4.50 16.96
C ASN A 59 2.39 -4.05 16.12
N ILE A 60 3.49 -4.80 16.16
CA ILE A 60 4.69 -4.50 15.35
C ILE A 60 4.90 -5.64 14.36
N ILE A 61 4.99 -5.30 13.09
CA ILE A 61 5.23 -6.21 11.98
C ILE A 61 6.61 -5.87 11.40
N ASP A 62 7.58 -6.77 11.55
CA ASP A 62 8.92 -6.66 10.98
C ASP A 62 8.94 -7.43 9.66
N LEU A 63 8.86 -6.73 8.52
CA LEU A 63 8.79 -7.34 7.18
C LEU A 63 10.05 -8.13 6.79
N GLY A 64 11.06 -8.19 7.66
CA GLY A 64 12.16 -9.12 7.56
C GLY A 64 11.92 -10.52 8.07
N LYS A 65 10.86 -10.70 8.84
CA LYS A 65 10.58 -11.91 9.64
C LYS A 65 9.11 -12.30 9.55
N ASP A 66 8.24 -11.31 9.45
CA ASP A 66 6.80 -11.46 9.47
C ASP A 66 6.24 -11.22 8.06
N ASP A 67 5.11 -11.89 7.79
CA ASP A 67 4.35 -11.72 6.56
C ASP A 67 3.71 -10.34 6.48
N PHE A 68 3.29 -9.93 5.27
CA PHE A 68 2.37 -8.81 5.16
C PHE A 68 1.08 -9.16 5.91
N PRO A 69 0.50 -8.19 6.64
CA PRO A 69 -0.74 -8.44 7.39
C PRO A 69 -1.92 -8.79 6.49
N VAL A 70 -1.80 -8.55 5.18
CA VAL A 70 -2.84 -8.71 4.18
C VAL A 70 -2.27 -9.25 2.87
N ASP A 71 -3.17 -9.81 2.07
CA ASP A 71 -2.96 -10.08 0.66
C ASP A 71 -3.33 -8.84 -0.14
N ILE A 72 -2.31 -8.15 -0.66
CA ILE A 72 -2.48 -6.94 -1.47
C ILE A 72 -3.14 -7.21 -2.83
N PHE A 73 -3.20 -8.47 -3.29
CA PHE A 73 -3.88 -8.84 -4.54
C PHE A 73 -5.33 -9.31 -4.32
N LYS A 74 -5.75 -9.47 -3.05
CA LYS A 74 -7.13 -9.78 -2.66
C LYS A 74 -8.01 -8.52 -2.74
N VAL A 75 -8.42 -8.18 -3.97
CA VAL A 75 -9.35 -7.10 -4.27
C VAL A 75 -10.80 -7.59 -4.08
N ASN A 76 -11.71 -6.73 -3.64
CA ASN A 76 -13.13 -7.07 -3.45
C ASN A 76 -13.75 -7.69 -4.72
N ASP A 77 -14.37 -8.85 -4.55
CA ASP A 77 -15.01 -9.63 -5.62
C ASP A 77 -16.32 -9.01 -6.13
N GLU A 78 -16.90 -8.06 -5.41
CA GLU A 78 -18.08 -7.29 -5.84
C GLU A 78 -17.73 -6.27 -6.94
N TYR A 79 -16.45 -5.92 -7.09
CA TYR A 79 -16.00 -5.04 -8.15
C TYR A 79 -16.00 -5.73 -9.50
N ASP A 80 -16.35 -4.97 -10.54
CA ASP A 80 -16.21 -5.43 -11.92
C ASP A 80 -14.72 -5.60 -12.29
N ASP A 81 -14.46 -6.43 -13.31
CA ASP A 81 -13.10 -6.76 -13.75
C ASP A 81 -12.25 -5.53 -14.10
N ILE A 82 -12.85 -4.47 -14.66
CA ILE A 82 -12.12 -3.25 -15.05
C ILE A 82 -11.66 -2.51 -13.79
N THR A 83 -12.52 -2.44 -12.78
CA THR A 83 -12.20 -1.83 -11.49
C THR A 83 -11.10 -2.62 -10.77
N ARG A 84 -11.19 -3.95 -10.75
CA ARG A 84 -10.14 -4.83 -10.19
C ARG A 84 -8.81 -4.68 -10.94
N GLU A 85 -8.85 -4.62 -12.27
CA GLU A 85 -7.66 -4.41 -13.11
C GLU A 85 -6.98 -3.08 -12.78
N ASN A 86 -7.74 -1.99 -12.67
CA ASN A 86 -7.18 -0.68 -12.35
C ASN A 86 -6.58 -0.65 -10.94
N ILE A 87 -7.25 -1.24 -9.94
CA ILE A 87 -6.72 -1.35 -8.58
C ILE A 87 -5.38 -2.10 -8.58
N LEU A 88 -5.32 -3.29 -9.20
CA LEU A 88 -4.08 -4.06 -9.27
C LEU A 88 -2.98 -3.32 -10.04
N PHE A 89 -3.33 -2.63 -11.12
CA PHE A 89 -2.40 -1.81 -11.88
C PHE A 89 -1.82 -0.68 -11.02
N ASP A 90 -2.66 0.06 -10.31
CA ASP A 90 -2.26 1.19 -9.46
C ASP A 90 -1.38 0.74 -8.29
N LEU A 91 -1.68 -0.43 -7.70
CA LEU A 91 -0.81 -1.04 -6.70
C LEU A 91 0.59 -1.30 -7.26
N LEU A 92 0.69 -1.96 -8.42
CA LEU A 92 2.00 -2.24 -9.02
C LEU A 92 2.72 -0.97 -9.45
N LEU A 93 2.00 0.03 -9.97
CA LEU A 93 2.54 1.33 -10.34
C LEU A 93 3.12 2.06 -9.12
N ALA A 94 2.46 1.97 -7.96
CA ALA A 94 2.96 2.56 -6.71
C ALA A 94 4.36 2.03 -6.36
N GLY A 95 4.59 0.72 -6.50
CA GLY A 95 5.88 0.11 -6.18
C GLY A 95 6.99 0.33 -7.22
N VAL A 96 6.66 0.55 -8.50
CA VAL A 96 7.65 0.70 -9.60
C VAL A 96 7.78 2.11 -10.17
N ARG A 97 6.97 3.05 -9.66
CA ARG A 97 6.89 4.48 -9.99
C ARG A 97 6.26 4.84 -11.33
N GLU A 98 6.76 4.27 -12.41
CA GLU A 98 6.29 4.62 -13.76
C GLU A 98 6.41 3.44 -14.73
N PHE A 99 5.57 3.48 -15.75
CA PHE A 99 5.64 2.63 -16.93
C PHE A 99 5.52 3.50 -18.18
N THR A 100 6.16 3.06 -19.27
CA THR A 100 5.88 3.64 -20.59
C THR A 100 4.49 3.24 -21.07
N ILE A 101 3.90 3.97 -22.03
CA ILE A 101 2.56 3.63 -22.57
C ILE A 101 2.49 2.17 -23.07
N PRO A 102 3.45 1.65 -23.85
CA PRO A 102 3.43 0.24 -24.24
C PRO A 102 3.47 -0.74 -23.06
N GLN A 103 4.25 -0.41 -22.02
CA GLN A 103 4.34 -1.22 -20.80
C GLN A 103 3.03 -1.19 -20.01
N THR A 104 2.40 -0.01 -19.87
CA THR A 104 1.09 0.14 -19.24
C THR A 104 0.04 -0.73 -19.92
N ASN A 105 -0.06 -0.68 -21.25
CA ASN A 105 -1.03 -1.47 -22.00
C ASN A 105 -0.77 -2.97 -21.87
N ALA A 106 0.50 -3.40 -21.95
CA ALA A 106 0.86 -4.79 -21.78
C ALA A 106 0.56 -5.31 -20.37
N LEU A 107 0.84 -4.51 -19.33
CA LEU A 107 0.53 -4.87 -17.94
C LEU A 107 -0.98 -4.96 -17.70
N LYS A 108 -1.76 -3.99 -18.16
CA LYS A 108 -3.23 -4.03 -18.05
C LYS A 108 -3.83 -5.27 -18.73
N ASN A 109 -3.35 -5.59 -19.93
CA ASN A 109 -3.76 -6.81 -20.62
C ASN A 109 -3.41 -8.07 -19.81
N ALA A 110 -2.20 -8.17 -19.24
CA ALA A 110 -1.80 -9.29 -18.40
C ALA A 110 -2.70 -9.41 -17.15
N LEU A 111 -2.95 -8.30 -16.45
CA LEU A 111 -3.84 -8.26 -15.29
C LEU A 111 -5.26 -8.69 -15.64
N SER A 112 -5.80 -8.25 -16.79
CA SER A 112 -7.09 -8.68 -17.29
C SER A 112 -7.19 -10.20 -17.45
N GLN A 113 -6.12 -10.85 -17.93
CA GLN A 113 -6.07 -12.31 -18.05
C GLN A 113 -5.98 -12.98 -16.68
N VAL A 114 -5.08 -12.51 -15.80
CA VAL A 114 -4.96 -13.01 -14.42
C VAL A 114 -6.30 -12.98 -13.69
N ILE A 115 -7.04 -11.86 -13.79
CA ILE A 115 -8.36 -11.70 -13.16
C ILE A 115 -9.37 -12.70 -13.74
N LYS A 116 -9.40 -12.89 -15.07
CA LYS A 116 -10.31 -13.84 -15.73
C LYS A 116 -10.03 -15.28 -15.33
N PHE A 117 -8.76 -15.67 -15.22
CA PHE A 117 -8.39 -17.02 -14.80
C PHE A 117 -8.68 -17.26 -13.31
N ASN A 118 -8.52 -16.25 -12.46
CA ASN A 118 -8.78 -16.33 -11.02
C ASN A 118 -10.25 -16.08 -10.61
N ARG A 119 -11.20 -16.09 -11.55
CA ARG A 119 -12.64 -15.91 -11.24
C ARG A 119 -13.25 -16.96 -10.30
N ASN A 120 -12.54 -18.06 -10.05
CA ASN A 120 -12.99 -19.12 -9.14
C ASN A 120 -12.65 -18.86 -7.66
N GLY A 121 -12.19 -17.65 -7.32
CA GLY A 121 -11.79 -17.31 -5.94
C GLY A 121 -10.41 -17.84 -5.54
N GLU A 122 -9.59 -18.20 -6.52
CA GLU A 122 -8.18 -18.53 -6.30
C GLU A 122 -7.38 -17.24 -6.05
N GLN A 123 -6.38 -17.36 -5.17
CA GLN A 123 -5.50 -16.26 -4.82
C GLN A 123 -4.64 -15.87 -6.03
N ILE A 124 -4.62 -14.58 -6.39
CA ILE A 124 -3.69 -14.06 -7.40
C ILE A 124 -2.28 -14.06 -6.80
N LEU A 125 -1.37 -14.82 -7.38
CA LEU A 125 0.01 -14.87 -6.95
C LEU A 125 0.89 -13.91 -7.78
N PRO A 126 1.97 -13.36 -7.20
CA PRO A 126 2.94 -12.56 -7.95
C PRO A 126 3.48 -13.25 -9.21
N ILE A 127 3.59 -14.57 -9.19
CA ILE A 127 4.09 -15.36 -10.31
C ILE A 127 3.10 -15.41 -11.48
N ASP A 128 1.79 -15.37 -11.21
CA ASP A 128 0.76 -15.42 -12.25
C ASP A 128 0.84 -14.19 -13.14
N ILE A 129 1.04 -13.02 -12.53
CA ILE A 129 1.25 -11.75 -13.24
C ILE A 129 2.50 -11.80 -14.12
N ILE A 130 3.60 -12.37 -13.62
CA ILE A 130 4.83 -12.50 -14.41
C ILE A 130 4.65 -13.48 -15.59
N ASN A 131 3.94 -14.59 -15.38
CA ASN A 131 3.67 -15.58 -16.42
C ASN A 131 2.77 -15.00 -17.53
N GLU A 132 1.76 -14.20 -17.17
CA GLU A 132 0.90 -13.52 -18.14
C GLU A 132 1.67 -12.44 -18.93
N ILE A 133 2.63 -11.74 -18.31
CA ILE A 133 3.52 -10.83 -19.03
C ILE A 133 4.39 -11.58 -20.04
N ASP A 134 4.93 -12.75 -19.67
CA ASP A 134 5.74 -13.58 -20.58
C ASP A 134 4.92 -14.09 -21.77
N SER A 135 3.66 -14.46 -21.51
CA SER A 135 2.72 -15.01 -22.50
C SER A 135 2.04 -13.92 -23.35
N ALA A 136 2.20 -12.64 -23.02
CA ALA A 136 1.56 -11.55 -23.73
C ALA A 136 2.00 -11.49 -25.20
N ASP A 137 1.06 -11.21 -26.11
CA ASP A 137 1.37 -10.98 -27.53
C ASP A 137 1.83 -9.53 -27.73
N CYS A 138 3.06 -9.23 -27.29
CA CYS A 138 3.68 -7.91 -27.43
C CYS A 138 5.20 -8.01 -27.65
N ASN A 139 5.82 -6.87 -27.96
CA ASN A 139 7.27 -6.79 -28.22
C ASN A 139 8.10 -7.29 -27.02
N GLU A 140 9.08 -8.15 -27.28
CA GLU A 140 10.00 -8.71 -26.27
C GLU A 140 10.76 -7.65 -25.46
N ASP A 141 11.09 -6.49 -26.05
CA ASP A 141 11.68 -5.36 -25.34
C ASP A 141 10.72 -4.77 -24.30
N VAL A 142 9.41 -4.74 -24.62
CA VAL A 142 8.37 -4.29 -23.69
C VAL A 142 8.23 -5.27 -22.53
N LYS A 143 8.17 -6.58 -22.82
CA LYS A 143 8.12 -7.64 -21.80
C LYS A 143 9.34 -7.60 -20.88
N SER A 144 10.53 -7.55 -21.48
CA SER A 144 11.79 -7.49 -20.75
C SER A 144 11.88 -6.24 -19.88
N GLY A 145 11.45 -5.09 -20.40
CA GLY A 145 11.37 -3.83 -19.65
C GLY A 145 10.41 -3.90 -18.46
N LEU A 146 9.21 -4.48 -18.65
CA LEU A 146 8.24 -4.72 -17.57
C LEU A 146 8.82 -5.64 -16.50
N LYS A 147 9.38 -6.77 -16.89
CA LYS A 147 9.95 -7.77 -15.96
C LYS A 147 11.12 -7.20 -15.17
N ASN A 148 12.00 -6.43 -15.80
CA ASN A 148 13.12 -5.79 -15.11
C ASN A 148 12.65 -4.84 -14.00
N ARG A 149 11.47 -4.21 -14.15
CA ARG A 149 10.86 -3.34 -13.12
C ARG A 149 10.08 -4.13 -12.07
N LEU A 150 9.25 -5.10 -12.49
CA LEU A 150 8.33 -5.81 -11.61
C LEU A 150 8.97 -6.97 -10.86
N GLN A 151 9.88 -7.74 -11.47
CA GLN A 151 10.46 -8.92 -10.81
C GLN A 151 11.16 -8.62 -9.48
N PRO A 152 11.95 -7.54 -9.33
CA PRO A 152 12.53 -7.18 -8.04
C PRO A 152 11.48 -6.97 -6.96
N LEU A 153 10.37 -6.32 -7.32
CA LEU A 153 9.25 -6.07 -6.43
C LEU A 153 8.50 -7.35 -6.08
N MET A 154 8.12 -8.15 -7.08
CA MET A 154 7.42 -9.42 -6.88
C MET A 154 8.24 -10.38 -6.01
N ARG A 155 9.56 -10.46 -6.21
CA ARG A 155 10.45 -11.25 -5.36
C ARG A 155 10.48 -10.75 -3.92
N ALA A 156 10.38 -9.44 -3.71
CA ALA A 156 10.33 -8.86 -2.38
C ALA A 156 9.02 -9.23 -1.68
N ILE A 157 7.88 -9.13 -2.37
CA ILE A 157 6.56 -9.57 -1.88
C ILE A 157 6.57 -11.07 -1.55
N ILE A 158 7.05 -11.93 -2.46
CA ILE A 158 7.17 -13.38 -2.23
C ILE A 158 8.04 -13.68 -1.02
N LYS A 159 9.17 -12.97 -0.86
CA LYS A 159 10.09 -13.18 0.26
C LYS A 159 9.48 -12.78 1.59
N CYS A 160 8.72 -11.70 1.62
CA CYS A 160 8.03 -11.26 2.83
C CYS A 160 6.88 -12.22 3.17
N GLY A 161 6.15 -12.73 2.17
CA GLY A 161 4.92 -13.46 2.41
C GLY A 161 3.74 -12.53 2.61
N MET A 162 2.53 -13.09 2.53
CA MET A 162 1.27 -12.37 2.70
C MET A 162 0.27 -13.27 3.40
N GLU A 163 -0.42 -12.72 4.39
CA GLU A 163 -1.56 -13.41 4.98
C GLU A 163 -2.76 -13.40 4.03
N ASN A 164 -3.54 -14.49 3.97
CA ASN A 164 -4.73 -14.58 3.13
C ASN A 164 -5.95 -13.84 3.73
N ARG A 165 -5.82 -12.52 3.89
CA ARG A 165 -6.88 -11.63 4.36
C ARG A 165 -6.78 -10.24 3.77
N ASN A 166 -7.86 -9.48 3.73
CA ASN A 166 -7.86 -8.08 3.31
C ASN A 166 -7.70 -7.12 4.51
N TRP A 167 -7.58 -5.82 4.24
CA TRP A 167 -7.41 -4.81 5.29
C TRP A 167 -8.59 -4.72 6.25
N LYS A 168 -9.83 -4.89 5.79
CA LYS A 168 -11.01 -4.88 6.65
C LYS A 168 -10.97 -6.03 7.66
N GLU A 169 -10.66 -7.23 7.19
CA GLU A 169 -10.46 -8.42 8.03
C GLU A 169 -9.33 -8.19 9.04
N TYR A 170 -8.19 -7.65 8.59
CA TYR A 170 -7.07 -7.30 9.47
C TYR A 170 -7.48 -6.29 10.56
N MET A 171 -8.02 -5.14 10.18
CA MET A 171 -8.34 -4.03 11.09
C MET A 171 -9.41 -4.39 12.12
N SER A 172 -10.32 -5.31 11.78
CA SER A 172 -11.36 -5.78 12.70
C SER A 172 -10.83 -6.59 13.90
N THR A 173 -9.62 -7.13 13.78
CA THR A 173 -9.00 -8.00 14.79
C THR A 173 -7.66 -7.47 15.33
N ALA A 174 -7.04 -6.54 14.60
CA ALA A 174 -5.78 -5.95 14.98
C ALA A 174 -5.91 -5.02 16.20
N LYS A 175 -4.78 -4.80 16.86
CA LYS A 175 -4.67 -3.74 17.85
C LYS A 175 -4.82 -2.36 17.18
N PRO A 176 -5.24 -1.32 17.92
CA PRO A 176 -5.47 0.02 17.37
C PRO A 176 -4.31 0.59 16.56
N ILE A 177 -3.06 0.32 16.98
CA ILE A 177 -1.86 0.83 16.31
C ILE A 177 -1.08 -0.35 15.72
N THR A 178 -0.89 -0.33 14.40
CA THR A 178 -0.01 -1.25 13.67
C THR A 178 1.23 -0.50 13.21
N ILE A 179 2.41 -1.02 13.51
CA ILE A 179 3.69 -0.47 13.08
C ILE A 179 4.32 -1.46 12.11
N ILE A 180 4.47 -1.07 10.86
CA ILE A 180 5.09 -1.87 9.80
C ILE A 180 6.52 -1.36 9.62
N ARG A 181 7.49 -2.25 9.79
CA ARG A 181 8.92 -1.95 9.75
C ARG A 181 9.57 -2.65 8.56
N THR A 182 10.44 -1.94 7.83
CA THR A 182 11.29 -2.61 6.83
C THR A 182 12.54 -3.22 7.44
N CYS A 183 13.11 -4.21 6.77
CA CYS A 183 14.48 -4.64 7.04
C CYS A 183 15.47 -3.49 6.80
N ASN A 184 16.36 -3.26 7.78
CA ASN A 184 17.46 -2.29 7.74
C ASN A 184 18.42 -2.42 6.53
N ASN A 185 18.31 -3.48 5.71
CA ASN A 185 19.13 -3.72 4.51
C ASN A 185 18.37 -3.56 3.18
N SER A 186 17.13 -3.05 3.19
CA SER A 186 16.26 -3.10 2.01
C SER A 186 16.41 -1.93 1.03
N GLY A 187 17.09 -0.83 1.40
CA GLY A 187 17.37 0.30 0.50
C GLY A 187 16.11 0.77 -0.26
N GLU A 188 16.24 1.05 -1.57
CA GLU A 188 15.11 1.45 -2.42
C GLU A 188 13.96 0.42 -2.48
N LYS A 189 14.20 -0.85 -2.17
CA LYS A 189 13.17 -1.91 -2.21
C LYS A 189 12.23 -1.87 -1.01
N GLY A 190 12.70 -1.39 0.15
CA GLY A 190 11.85 -1.21 1.33
C GLY A 190 10.78 -0.15 1.08
N ASN A 191 11.14 0.92 0.38
CA ASN A 191 10.21 1.99 0.01
C ASN A 191 9.15 1.49 -0.99
N ALA A 192 9.55 0.70 -1.99
CA ALA A 192 8.60 0.13 -2.94
C ALA A 192 7.51 -0.75 -2.27
N ILE A 193 7.86 -1.51 -1.23
CA ILE A 193 6.88 -2.29 -0.46
C ILE A 193 5.94 -1.36 0.31
N PHE A 194 6.48 -0.35 0.99
CA PHE A 194 5.68 0.65 1.71
C PHE A 194 4.71 1.37 0.78
N ASP A 195 5.18 1.80 -0.39
CA ASP A 195 4.35 2.45 -1.40
C ASP A 195 3.12 1.60 -1.79
N ILE A 196 3.31 0.28 -1.97
CA ILE A 196 2.21 -0.64 -2.28
C ILE A 196 1.28 -0.83 -1.10
N LEU A 197 1.81 -1.01 0.10
CA LEU A 197 0.99 -1.19 1.29
C LEU A 197 0.16 0.07 1.55
N ILE A 198 0.73 1.26 1.40
CA ILE A 198 0.00 2.54 1.51
C ILE A 198 -1.09 2.64 0.43
N ALA A 199 -0.78 2.29 -0.82
CA ALA A 199 -1.77 2.28 -1.90
C ALA A 199 -2.92 1.28 -1.61
N SER A 200 -2.60 0.10 -1.09
CA SER A 200 -3.60 -0.91 -0.72
C SER A 200 -4.50 -0.47 0.45
N LEU A 201 -3.95 0.22 1.44
CA LEU A 201 -4.71 0.81 2.54
C LEU A 201 -5.67 1.89 2.03
N PHE A 202 -5.23 2.70 1.06
CA PHE A 202 -6.09 3.72 0.47
C PHE A 202 -7.28 3.11 -0.26
N ASN A 203 -7.06 2.06 -1.06
CA ASN A 203 -8.14 1.34 -1.72
C ASN A 203 -9.11 0.73 -0.71
N ALA A 204 -8.60 0.15 0.38
CA ALA A 204 -9.44 -0.38 1.44
C ALA A 204 -10.29 0.70 2.15
N GLN A 205 -9.73 1.88 2.43
CA GLN A 205 -10.47 2.98 3.03
C GLN A 205 -11.52 3.58 2.09
N TYR A 206 -11.27 3.56 0.77
CA TYR A 206 -12.25 3.98 -0.23
C TYR A 206 -13.43 3.01 -0.30
N GLU A 207 -13.14 1.71 -0.21
CA GLU A 207 -14.13 0.64 -0.19
C GLU A 207 -14.99 0.67 1.09
N ASP A 208 -14.35 0.82 2.24
CA ASP A 208 -15.02 0.84 3.54
C ASP A 208 -14.49 1.98 4.42
N SER A 209 -15.34 2.99 4.61
CA SER A 209 -15.05 4.14 5.46
C SER A 209 -15.69 4.05 6.86
N SER A 210 -16.20 2.87 7.24
CA SER A 210 -16.84 2.66 8.55
C SER A 210 -15.84 2.75 9.71
N VAL A 211 -14.57 2.46 9.46
CA VAL A 211 -13.47 2.65 10.40
C VAL A 211 -12.63 3.85 9.94
N ALA A 212 -12.34 4.77 10.85
CA ALA A 212 -11.44 5.87 10.57
C ALA A 212 -9.99 5.33 10.55
N LEU A 213 -9.28 5.58 9.46
CA LEU A 213 -7.89 5.15 9.26
C LEU A 213 -6.96 6.38 9.23
N ASP A 214 -5.91 6.34 10.04
CA ASP A 214 -4.78 7.28 9.96
C ASP A 214 -3.49 6.55 9.61
N ILE A 215 -2.83 7.05 8.57
CA ILE A 215 -1.57 6.50 8.07
C ILE A 215 -0.45 7.49 8.39
N PHE A 216 0.56 7.01 9.09
CA PHE A 216 1.77 7.74 9.42
C PHE A 216 2.93 7.16 8.64
N VAL A 217 3.72 8.01 7.99
CA VAL A 217 4.86 7.60 7.18
C VAL A 217 6.10 8.28 7.70
N ASP A 218 7.03 7.51 8.27
CA ASP A 218 8.33 8.02 8.65
C ASP A 218 9.21 8.22 7.41
N GLU A 219 9.96 9.32 7.40
CA GLU A 219 10.81 9.76 6.30
C GLU A 219 10.11 9.72 4.91
N LEU A 220 9.00 10.46 4.79
CA LEU A 220 8.15 10.54 3.59
C LEU A 220 8.95 10.82 2.29
N GLN A 221 10.07 11.54 2.36
CA GLN A 221 10.92 11.83 1.20
C GLN A 221 11.51 10.57 0.53
N ASN A 222 11.51 9.44 1.23
CA ASN A 222 11.99 8.17 0.70
C ASN A 222 10.90 7.42 -0.11
N GLN A 223 9.63 7.82 0.03
CA GLN A 223 8.48 7.17 -0.61
C GLN A 223 8.16 7.76 -1.99
N ASN A 224 7.47 6.99 -2.83
CA ASN A 224 7.09 7.39 -4.18
C ASN A 224 5.92 8.39 -4.21
N CYS A 225 6.23 9.66 -3.94
CA CYS A 225 5.27 10.75 -3.98
C CYS A 225 4.99 11.30 -5.41
N SER A 226 4.97 10.47 -6.46
CA SER A 226 4.65 10.96 -7.82
C SER A 226 3.16 11.34 -7.97
N GLU A 227 2.86 12.29 -8.87
CA GLU A 227 1.50 12.79 -9.14
C GLU A 227 0.51 11.69 -9.54
N ASN A 228 1.00 10.58 -10.09
CA ASN A 228 0.17 9.47 -10.55
C ASN A 228 -0.05 8.35 -9.51
N ASN A 229 0.56 8.44 -8.32
CA ASN A 229 0.50 7.39 -7.29
C ASN A 229 -0.03 7.96 -5.96
N LEU A 230 0.88 8.31 -5.04
CA LEU A 230 0.54 8.83 -3.71
C LEU A 230 0.00 10.27 -3.76
N LYS A 231 0.53 11.14 -4.63
CA LYS A 231 0.00 12.51 -4.77
C LYS A 231 -1.36 12.54 -5.49
N GLY A 232 -1.60 11.70 -6.50
CA GLY A 232 -2.89 11.68 -7.21
C GLY A 232 -4.03 11.28 -6.27
N ALA A 233 -3.83 10.21 -5.51
CA ALA A 233 -4.80 9.72 -4.53
C ALA A 233 -4.97 10.67 -3.31
N TRP A 234 -3.88 11.27 -2.79
CA TRP A 234 -3.94 12.06 -1.55
C TRP A 234 -4.09 13.58 -1.74
N TYR A 235 -3.46 14.19 -2.75
CA TYR A 235 -3.50 15.66 -2.97
C TYR A 235 -4.79 16.11 -3.65
N TYR A 236 -5.35 15.32 -4.56
CA TYR A 236 -6.51 15.71 -5.38
C TYR A 236 -7.83 15.09 -4.93
N GLY A 237 -7.80 13.96 -4.20
CA GLY A 237 -8.98 13.26 -3.69
C GLY A 237 -9.85 14.04 -2.71
N ASN A 238 -9.44 15.26 -2.30
CA ASN A 238 -10.15 16.05 -1.29
C ASN A 238 -10.50 17.48 -1.70
N LYS A 239 -10.36 17.91 -2.97
CA LYS A 239 -10.77 19.28 -3.34
C LYS A 239 -11.79 19.47 -4.45
N GLU A 240 -11.74 18.88 -5.66
CA GLU A 240 -12.74 19.26 -6.70
C GLU A 240 -13.05 18.24 -7.83
N GLU A 241 -12.42 17.07 -7.92
CA GLU A 241 -12.38 16.31 -9.20
C GLU A 241 -13.40 15.16 -9.34
N ARG A 242 -14.61 15.37 -8.80
CA ARG A 242 -15.85 14.76 -9.33
C ARG A 242 -16.58 15.68 -10.32
N LYS A 243 -15.90 16.67 -10.89
CA LYS A 243 -16.36 17.27 -12.13
C LYS A 243 -16.02 16.31 -13.26
N THR A 244 -17.05 15.74 -13.86
CA THR A 244 -17.06 15.52 -15.31
C THR A 244 -15.94 14.63 -15.84
N LEU A 245 -15.88 13.39 -15.33
CA LEU A 245 -15.78 12.25 -16.25
C LEU A 245 -17.03 12.31 -17.14
N ASN A 246 -16.93 13.08 -18.21
CA ASN A 246 -17.87 13.12 -19.32
C ASN A 246 -18.09 11.68 -19.81
N VAL A 247 -19.28 11.12 -19.59
CA VAL A 247 -20.27 10.83 -20.64
C VAL A 247 -21.64 10.72 -19.98
N GLY A 248 -22.62 11.50 -20.44
CA GLY A 248 -24.02 11.27 -20.09
C GLY A 248 -24.87 12.53 -19.93
N ALA A 249 -24.93 13.35 -20.98
CA ALA A 249 -26.07 14.24 -21.13
C ALA A 249 -27.36 13.40 -21.10
N HIS A 250 -28.34 13.75 -20.26
CA HIS A 250 -29.69 14.08 -20.70
C HIS A 250 -30.46 14.81 -19.59
N ARG A 251 -31.13 15.88 -20.02
CA ARG A 251 -32.09 16.71 -19.29
C ARG A 251 -33.25 15.87 -18.75
N ILE A 252 -33.74 16.24 -17.56
CA ILE A 252 -35.01 16.96 -17.42
C ILE A 252 -34.77 18.12 -16.45
#